data_AF-A0A4Q3VM08-F1
#
_entry.id   AF-A0A4Q3VM08-F1
#
_cell.length_a   1.000
_cell.length_b   1.000
_cell.length_c   1.000
_cell.angle_alpha   90.00
_cell.angle_beta   90.00
_cell.angle_gamma   90.00
#
_symmetry.space_group_name_H-M   'P 1'
#
loop_
_entity.id
_entity.type
_entity.pdbx_description
1 polymer ?
#
loop_
_entity_poly.entity_id
_entity_poly.type
_entity_poly.pdbx_seq_one_letter_code
_entity_poly.pdbx_strand_id
1 'polypeptide(L)'
;MNIRTLLTVLPLALPVLASAQTFGAASSYNVFTAGDYTHNAYSNVGGKVAAGGNYRSEGANIGTGLSGSQDALSVGGTTDFKYGTIGGSAVSGGAGSYFGWSQVFQNGGSSRQGASLNFGAIATDLQNRSTTWG
;
A
#
# COMPACT_ATOMS: atom_id res chain seq x y z
N MET A 1 9.81 36.17 62.20
CA MET A 1 10.28 34.89 61.64
C MET A 1 9.52 34.69 60.34
N ASN A 2 10.13 35.00 59.19
CA ASN A 2 9.43 35.00 57.90
C ASN A 2 9.73 33.68 57.17
N ILE A 3 8.73 32.81 57.05
CA ILE A 3 8.82 31.57 56.28
C ILE A 3 8.58 31.93 54.81
N ARG A 4 9.62 31.77 53.99
CA ARG A 4 9.50 31.84 52.52
C ARG A 4 9.08 30.47 52.02
N THR A 5 7.83 30.35 51.58
CA THR A 5 7.32 29.16 50.91
C THR A 5 7.91 29.11 49.49
N LEU A 6 8.83 28.18 49.22
CA LEU A 6 9.26 27.88 47.86
C LEU A 6 8.13 27.10 47.17
N LEU A 7 7.46 27.73 46.22
CA LEU A 7 6.50 27.07 45.35
C LEU A 7 7.27 26.41 44.20
N THR A 8 7.50 25.10 44.29
CA THR A 8 8.09 24.30 43.20
C THR A 8 7.07 24.20 42.08
N VAL A 9 7.27 24.96 40.99
CA VAL A 9 6.45 24.85 39.78
C VAL A 9 6.87 23.59 39.04
N LEU A 10 6.05 22.54 39.13
CA LEU A 10 6.23 21.31 38.36
C LEU A 10 5.94 21.62 36.89
N PRO A 11 6.89 21.46 35.95
CA PRO A 11 6.60 21.68 34.54
C PRO A 11 5.62 20.59 34.07
N LEU A 12 4.38 20.98 33.75
CA LEU A 12 3.44 20.12 33.04
C LEU A 12 4.03 19.80 31.67
N ALA A 13 4.51 18.56 31.49
CA ALA A 13 4.81 18.04 30.17
C ALA A 13 3.49 17.91 29.40
N LEU A 14 3.25 18.84 28.47
CA LEU A 14 2.13 18.76 27.54
C LEU A 14 2.33 17.51 26.66
N PRO A 15 1.31 16.64 26.51
CA PRO A 15 1.42 15.50 25.60
C PRO A 15 1.63 16.03 24.18
N VAL A 16 2.72 15.61 23.54
CA VAL A 16 2.91 15.84 22.10
C VAL A 16 1.78 15.09 21.40
N LEU A 17 0.89 15.84 20.75
CA LEU A 17 -0.15 15.25 19.91
C LEU A 17 0.53 14.51 18.76
N ALA A 18 0.52 13.17 18.81
CA ALA A 18 0.93 12.36 17.68
C ALA A 18 -0.11 12.56 16.56
N SER A 19 0.29 13.21 15.47
CA SER A 19 -0.52 13.24 14.25
C SER A 19 -0.18 12.01 13.41
N ALA A 20 -1.21 11.24 13.04
CA ALA A 20 -1.03 10.18 12.05
C ALA A 20 -0.71 10.82 10.70
N GLN A 21 0.47 10.52 10.16
CA GLN A 21 0.86 11.00 8.84
C GLN A 21 0.02 10.27 7.78
N THR A 22 -0.62 11.03 6.90
CA THR A 22 -1.33 10.48 5.74
C THR A 22 -0.41 10.40 4.53
N PHE A 23 -0.30 9.21 3.93
CA PHE A 23 0.50 8.93 2.75
C PHE A 23 -0.26 9.20 1.43
N GLY A 24 -1.28 10.06 1.47
CA GLY A 24 -2.07 10.40 0.28
C GLY A 24 -2.71 9.16 -0.37
N ALA A 25 -2.64 9.05 -1.69
CA ALA A 25 -3.20 7.90 -2.43
C ALA A 25 -2.56 6.55 -2.04
N ALA A 26 -1.31 6.54 -1.56
CA ALA A 26 -0.64 5.32 -1.10
C ALA A 26 -1.29 4.74 0.16
N SER A 27 -1.99 5.55 0.96
CA SER A 27 -2.67 5.10 2.19
C SER A 27 -3.81 4.12 1.95
N SER A 28 -4.31 4.03 0.71
CA SER A 28 -5.35 3.05 0.31
C SER A 28 -4.79 1.65 0.04
N TYR A 29 -3.47 1.47 0.11
CA TYR A 29 -2.78 0.22 -0.20
C TYR A 29 -2.03 -0.30 1.02
N ASN A 30 -2.10 -1.61 1.24
CA ASN A 30 -1.35 -2.29 2.29
C ASN A 30 0.13 -2.45 1.90
N VAL A 31 0.39 -2.56 0.60
CA VAL A 31 1.73 -2.55 0.04
C VAL A 31 1.73 -1.53 -1.08
N PHE A 32 2.60 -0.53 -0.96
CA PHE A 32 2.85 0.46 -2.01
C PHE A 32 4.34 0.54 -2.26
N THR A 33 4.76 0.42 -3.52
CA THR A 33 6.11 0.77 -3.96
C THR A 33 6.04 1.59 -5.24
N ALA A 34 6.95 2.56 -5.37
CA ALA A 34 7.10 3.35 -6.59
C ALA A 34 7.85 2.59 -7.70
N GLY A 35 8.59 1.54 -7.35
CA GLY A 35 9.39 0.74 -8.28
C GLY A 35 8.82 -0.65 -8.51
N ASP A 36 9.69 -1.56 -8.92
CA ASP A 36 9.35 -2.97 -9.08
C ASP A 36 9.01 -3.62 -7.73
N TYR A 37 8.13 -4.62 -7.76
CA TYR A 37 7.81 -5.43 -6.59
C TYR A 37 7.81 -6.91 -6.94
N THR A 38 8.58 -7.69 -6.20
CA THR A 38 8.60 -9.15 -6.31
C THR A 38 8.15 -9.76 -4.99
N HIS A 39 7.07 -10.55 -5.05
CA HIS A 39 6.46 -11.22 -3.92
C HIS A 39 6.64 -12.73 -4.05
N ASN A 40 7.75 -13.26 -3.49
CA ASN A 40 8.18 -14.66 -3.66
C ASN A 40 7.74 -15.59 -2.51
N ALA A 41 6.92 -15.13 -1.57
CA ALA A 41 6.43 -15.95 -0.48
C ALA A 41 4.96 -16.29 -0.71
N TYR A 42 4.57 -17.54 -0.47
CA TYR A 42 3.17 -17.97 -0.31
C TYR A 42 2.58 -17.27 0.92
N SER A 43 2.21 -16.01 0.77
CA SER A 43 1.70 -15.17 1.83
C SER A 43 0.54 -14.32 1.36
N ASN A 44 -0.21 -13.83 2.35
CA ASN A 44 -1.46 -13.13 2.12
C ASN A 44 -1.26 -11.64 2.38
N VAL A 45 -1.62 -10.81 1.41
CA VAL A 45 -1.86 -9.39 1.61
C VAL A 45 -3.37 -9.22 1.80
N GLY A 46 -3.81 -8.92 3.02
CA GLY A 46 -5.24 -8.82 3.34
C GLY A 46 -6.01 -7.75 2.57
N GLY A 47 -5.30 -6.78 1.99
CA GLY A 47 -5.89 -5.72 1.18
C GLY A 47 -5.13 -5.45 -0.12
N LYS A 48 -4.98 -4.18 -0.50
CA LYS A 48 -4.56 -3.79 -1.84
C LYS A 48 -3.04 -3.69 -1.97
N VAL A 49 -2.54 -3.99 -3.16
CA VAL A 49 -1.12 -3.87 -3.54
C VAL A 49 -0.98 -2.92 -4.72
N ALA A 50 0.00 -2.02 -4.65
CA ALA A 50 0.38 -1.13 -5.72
C ALA A 50 1.90 -1.16 -5.97
N ALA A 51 2.31 -1.34 -7.23
CA ALA A 51 3.70 -1.33 -7.65
C ALA A 51 3.87 -0.42 -8.88
N GLY A 52 4.70 0.62 -8.77
CA GLY A 52 4.89 1.58 -9.87
C GLY A 52 5.67 1.02 -11.06
N GLY A 53 6.52 0.03 -10.83
CA GLY A 53 7.22 -0.72 -11.86
C GLY A 53 6.50 -2.01 -12.24
N ASN A 54 7.27 -3.06 -12.51
CA ASN A 54 6.79 -4.40 -12.76
C ASN A 54 6.41 -5.11 -11.45
N TYR A 55 5.38 -5.95 -11.52
CA TYR A 55 4.98 -6.81 -10.41
C TYR A 55 5.22 -8.28 -10.79
N ARG A 56 5.89 -9.02 -9.91
CA ARG A 56 6.03 -10.48 -10.04
C ARG A 56 5.63 -11.17 -8.74
N SER A 57 4.90 -12.28 -8.84
CA SER A 57 4.63 -13.12 -7.67
C SER A 57 4.48 -14.60 -8.00
N GLU A 58 4.76 -15.39 -6.97
CA GLU A 58 4.44 -16.81 -6.94
C GLU A 58 3.78 -17.15 -5.60
N GLY A 59 2.52 -17.60 -5.63
CA GLY A 59 1.78 -18.03 -4.44
C GLY A 59 1.11 -16.92 -3.63
N ALA A 60 1.16 -15.67 -4.06
CA ALA A 60 0.61 -14.55 -3.30
C ALA A 60 -0.92 -14.51 -3.33
N ASN A 61 -1.58 -14.31 -2.18
CA ASN A 61 -3.01 -13.99 -2.15
C ASN A 61 -3.21 -12.53 -1.80
N ILE A 62 -3.72 -11.74 -2.75
CA ILE A 62 -3.94 -10.30 -2.59
C ILE A 62 -5.42 -10.07 -2.35
N GLY A 63 -5.77 -9.20 -1.40
CA GLY A 63 -7.13 -8.76 -1.18
C GLY A 63 -8.05 -9.80 -0.54
N THR A 64 -7.51 -10.73 0.27
CA THR A 64 -8.32 -11.78 0.91
C THR A 64 -9.40 -11.25 1.85
N GLY A 65 -9.26 -10.01 2.36
CA GLY A 65 -10.28 -9.33 3.19
C GLY A 65 -11.14 -8.33 2.42
N LEU A 66 -10.99 -8.24 1.11
CA LEU A 66 -11.71 -7.28 0.28
C LEU A 66 -13.06 -7.86 -0.16
N SER A 67 -14.07 -6.99 -0.27
CA SER A 67 -15.39 -7.31 -0.78
C SER A 67 -15.75 -6.43 -1.96
N GLY A 68 -16.60 -6.96 -2.85
CA GLY A 68 -17.04 -6.26 -4.07
C GLY A 68 -15.98 -6.23 -5.19
N SER A 69 -16.39 -5.71 -6.35
CA SER A 69 -15.49 -5.54 -7.50
C SER A 69 -14.70 -4.24 -7.32
N GLN A 70 -13.40 -4.38 -7.07
CA GLN A 70 -12.47 -3.26 -6.93
C GLN A 70 -11.06 -3.65 -7.34
N ASP A 71 -10.18 -2.66 -7.52
CA ASP A 71 -8.78 -2.92 -7.84
C ASP A 71 -8.03 -3.36 -6.58
N ALA A 72 -7.62 -4.61 -6.57
CA ALA A 72 -6.82 -5.21 -5.49
C ALA A 72 -5.32 -5.17 -5.82
N LEU A 73 -4.97 -5.20 -7.11
CA LEU A 73 -3.60 -5.08 -7.60
C LEU A 73 -3.52 -3.96 -8.64
N SER A 74 -2.61 -3.00 -8.43
CA SER A 74 -2.35 -1.88 -9.34
C SER A 74 -0.88 -1.84 -9.71
N VAL A 75 -0.56 -1.90 -11.01
CA VAL A 75 0.81 -2.04 -11.49
C VAL A 75 1.07 -1.03 -12.60
N GLY A 76 2.14 -0.24 -12.48
CA GLY A 76 2.50 0.74 -13.52
C GLY A 76 3.12 0.09 -14.75
N GLY A 77 3.90 -0.99 -14.56
CA GLY A 77 4.51 -1.80 -15.61
C GLY A 77 3.73 -3.07 -15.96
N THR A 78 4.47 -4.16 -16.20
CA THR A 78 3.91 -5.49 -16.51
C THR A 78 3.64 -6.30 -15.24
N THR A 79 2.74 -7.28 -15.34
CA THR A 79 2.42 -8.20 -14.25
C THR A 79 2.75 -9.65 -14.64
N ASP A 80 3.47 -10.37 -13.79
CA ASP A 80 3.68 -11.82 -13.87
C ASP A 80 3.24 -12.46 -12.54
N PHE A 81 1.97 -12.88 -12.46
CA PHE A 81 1.33 -13.37 -11.25
C PHE A 81 1.04 -14.87 -11.39
N LYS A 82 1.56 -15.69 -10.46
CA LYS A 82 1.43 -17.15 -10.50
C LYS A 82 0.94 -17.75 -9.20
N TYR A 83 0.13 -18.81 -9.30
CA TYR A 83 -0.25 -19.72 -8.21
C TYR A 83 -0.90 -19.05 -6.99
N GLY A 84 -1.50 -17.88 -7.19
CA GLY A 84 -2.12 -17.09 -6.15
C GLY A 84 -3.56 -16.70 -6.48
N THR A 85 -4.14 -15.84 -5.65
CA THR A 85 -5.47 -15.26 -5.89
C THR A 85 -5.48 -13.74 -5.72
N ILE A 86 -6.42 -13.08 -6.39
CA ILE A 86 -6.65 -11.64 -6.33
C ILE A 86 -8.12 -11.40 -5.98
N GLY A 87 -8.36 -10.85 -4.79
CA GLY A 87 -9.66 -10.47 -4.22
C GLY A 87 -10.28 -9.25 -4.89
N GLY A 88 -10.45 -9.31 -6.21
CA GLY A 88 -10.91 -8.21 -7.06
C GLY A 88 -10.18 -8.21 -8.39
N SER A 89 -10.00 -7.03 -8.97
CA SER A 89 -9.37 -6.82 -10.27
C SER A 89 -7.87 -6.50 -10.16
N ALA A 90 -7.14 -6.81 -11.23
CA ALA A 90 -5.79 -6.30 -11.44
C ALA A 90 -5.77 -5.29 -12.58
N VAL A 91 -5.04 -4.19 -12.38
CA VAL A 91 -4.79 -3.17 -13.39
C VAL A 91 -3.30 -3.07 -13.64
N SER A 92 -2.87 -3.20 -14.89
CA SER A 92 -1.46 -3.08 -15.28
C SER A 92 -1.29 -2.08 -16.42
N GLY A 93 -0.28 -1.21 -16.37
CA GLY A 93 0.04 -0.33 -17.50
C GLY A 93 0.56 -1.13 -18.71
N GLY A 94 1.32 -2.18 -18.45
CA GLY A 94 1.80 -3.15 -19.44
C GLY A 94 0.92 -4.40 -19.55
N ALA A 95 1.41 -5.38 -20.31
CA ALA A 95 0.80 -6.71 -20.39
C ALA A 95 0.79 -7.39 -19.01
N GLY A 96 -0.31 -8.10 -18.72
CA GLY A 96 -0.47 -8.89 -17.51
C GLY A 96 -0.60 -10.38 -17.82
N SER A 97 0.19 -11.20 -17.13
CA SER A 97 0.14 -12.66 -17.15
C SER A 97 -0.35 -13.15 -15.80
N TYR A 98 -1.45 -13.89 -15.80
CA TYR A 98 -2.12 -14.37 -14.58
C TYR A 98 -2.37 -15.87 -14.71
N PHE A 99 -1.59 -16.65 -13.95
CA PHE A 99 -1.65 -18.10 -13.99
C PHE A 99 -1.99 -18.66 -12.61
N GLY A 100 -2.88 -19.65 -12.56
CA GLY A 100 -3.25 -20.33 -11.32
C GLY A 100 -3.76 -21.73 -11.61
N TRP A 101 -3.65 -22.61 -10.62
CA TRP A 101 -4.31 -23.93 -10.67
C TRP A 101 -5.83 -23.81 -10.50
N SER A 102 -6.29 -22.65 -10.02
CA SER A 102 -7.69 -22.27 -9.83
C SER A 102 -7.92 -20.85 -10.35
N GLN A 103 -9.17 -20.37 -10.25
CA GLN A 103 -9.55 -19.03 -10.66
C GLN A 103 -8.71 -17.97 -9.92
N VAL A 104 -7.91 -17.21 -10.68
CA VAL A 104 -7.04 -16.17 -10.13
C VAL A 104 -7.84 -15.00 -9.55
N PHE A 105 -8.85 -14.51 -10.27
CA PHE A 105 -9.64 -13.35 -9.86
C PHE A 105 -10.91 -13.73 -9.11
N GLN A 106 -11.05 -13.23 -7.88
CA GLN A 106 -12.18 -13.46 -7.00
C GLN A 106 -13.10 -12.22 -7.00
N ASN A 107 -14.27 -12.32 -6.35
CA ASN A 107 -15.22 -11.21 -6.18
C ASN A 107 -15.68 -10.53 -7.48
N GLY A 108 -15.79 -11.31 -8.57
CA GLY A 108 -16.16 -10.79 -9.90
C GLY A 108 -15.08 -9.94 -10.56
N GLY A 109 -13.83 -10.05 -10.10
CA GLY A 109 -12.70 -9.31 -10.64
C GLY A 109 -12.21 -9.84 -11.98
N SER A 110 -11.36 -9.03 -12.61
CA SER A 110 -10.71 -9.37 -13.88
C SER A 110 -9.37 -8.66 -14.02
N SER A 111 -8.58 -9.04 -15.01
CA SER A 111 -7.43 -8.25 -15.46
C SER A 111 -7.86 -7.20 -16.48
N ARG A 112 -7.32 -5.99 -16.36
CA ARG A 112 -7.40 -4.98 -17.43
C ARG A 112 -6.10 -4.22 -17.57
N GLN A 113 -5.83 -3.78 -18.79
CA GLN A 113 -4.71 -2.91 -19.08
C GLN A 113 -5.13 -1.43 -18.94
N GLY A 114 -4.26 -0.61 -18.34
CA GLY A 114 -4.47 0.82 -18.17
C GLY A 114 -3.70 1.39 -16.98
N ALA A 115 -3.89 2.68 -16.72
CA ALA A 115 -3.31 3.35 -15.56
C ALA A 115 -4.37 3.46 -14.45
N SER A 116 -4.09 2.87 -13.28
CA SER A 116 -4.91 3.08 -12.07
C SER A 116 -4.37 4.20 -11.18
N LEU A 117 -3.06 4.51 -11.26
CA LEU A 117 -2.38 5.48 -10.42
C LEU A 117 -1.30 6.24 -11.21
N ASN A 118 -1.06 7.51 -10.83
CA ASN A 118 0.13 8.24 -11.24
C ASN A 118 1.26 8.00 -10.23
N PHE A 119 2.00 6.91 -10.39
CA PHE A 119 3.06 6.50 -9.46
C PHE A 119 4.18 7.53 -9.32
N GLY A 120 4.53 8.25 -10.40
CA GLY A 120 5.56 9.30 -10.35
C GLY A 120 5.15 10.48 -9.47
N ALA A 121 3.90 10.94 -9.60
CA ALA A 121 3.37 11.99 -8.75
C ALA A 121 3.28 11.56 -7.28
N ILE A 122 2.82 10.33 -7.00
CA ILE A 122 2.74 9.80 -5.63
C ILE A 122 4.13 9.65 -5.03
N ALA A 123 5.11 9.12 -5.78
CA ALA A 123 6.49 8.98 -5.31
C ALA A 123 7.12 10.35 -4.97
N THR A 124 6.89 11.35 -5.82
CA THR A 124 7.35 12.72 -5.58
C THR A 124 6.72 13.32 -4.33
N ASP A 125 5.42 13.16 -4.14
CA ASP A 125 4.73 13.61 -2.91
C ASP A 125 5.29 12.93 -1.65
N LEU A 126 5.46 11.61 -1.68
CA LEU A 126 6.03 10.86 -0.56
C LEU A 126 7.48 11.28 -0.27
N GLN A 127 8.29 11.53 -1.30
CA GLN A 127 9.67 12.00 -1.15
C GLN A 127 9.71 13.40 -0.51
N ASN A 128 8.91 14.34 -1.00
CA ASN A 128 8.82 15.71 -0.45
C ASN A 128 8.33 15.70 1.01
N ARG A 129 7.40 14.81 1.35
CA ARG A 129 6.93 14.65 2.72
C ARG A 129 8.00 14.02 3.62
N SER A 130 8.74 13.03 3.12
CA SER A 130 9.81 12.38 3.88
C SER A 130 10.89 13.36 4.33
N THR A 131 11.21 14.38 3.53
CA THR A 131 12.17 15.43 3.90
C THR A 131 11.62 16.41 4.94
N THR A 132 10.30 16.47 5.11
CA THR A 132 9.61 17.34 6.08
C THR A 132 9.32 16.61 7.40
N TRP A 133 9.21 15.28 7.35
CA TRP A 133 8.95 14.42 8.49
C TRP A 133 10.23 13.91 9.18
N GLY A 134 11.40 14.24 8.63
CA GLY A 134 12.72 13.96 9.20
C GLY A 134 13.04 14.85 10.40
#